data_AF-A0A8S3GMR7-F1
#
_entry.id   AF-A0A8S3GMR7-F1
#
_cell.length_a   1.000
_cell.length_b   1.000
_cell.length_c   1.000
_cell.angle_alpha   90.00
_cell.angle_beta   90.00
_cell.angle_gamma   90.00
#
_symmetry.space_group_name_H-M   'P 1'
#
loop_
_entity.id
_entity.type
_entity.pdbx_description
1 polymer ?
#
loop_
_entity_poly.entity_id
_entity_poly.type
_entity_poly.pdbx_seq_one_letter_code
_entity_poly.pdbx_strand_id
1 'polypeptide(L)' 'MLPIVLLFLVGLVVAPQPRPCTSPSQWEARIISHINNENITVQGKLSYDSVYQRER' A
#
# COMPACT_ATOMS: atom_id res chain seq x y z
N MET A 1 5.60 -12.70 -41.85
CA MET A 1 4.59 -13.06 -40.82
C MET A 1 5.24 -13.33 -39.46
N LEU A 2 6.15 -14.31 -39.35
CA LEU A 2 6.85 -14.66 -38.10
C LEU A 2 7.56 -13.49 -37.34
N PRO A 3 8.31 -12.57 -38.01
CA PRO A 3 9.04 -11.52 -37.28
C PRO A 3 8.12 -10.46 -36.66
N ILE A 4 6.94 -10.24 -37.26
CA ILE A 4 5.96 -9.26 -36.78
C ILE A 4 5.28 -9.78 -35.50
N VAL A 5 4.98 -11.09 -35.47
CA VAL A 5 4.39 -11.76 -34.30
C VAL A 5 5.38 -11.73 -33.11
N LEU A 6 6.67 -11.95 -33.38
CA LEU A 6 7.70 -11.91 -32.33
C LEU A 6 7.84 -10.52 -31.69
N LEU A 7 7.81 -9.45 -32.50
CA LEU A 7 7.85 -8.06 -32.01
C LEU A 7 6.63 -7.69 -31.17
N PHE A 8 5.44 -8.17 -31.56
CA PHE A 8 4.20 -7.96 -30.77
C PHE A 8 4.25 -8.64 -29.40
N LEU A 9 4.83 -9.85 -29.34
CA LEU A 9 4.99 -10.59 -28.08
C LEU A 9 5.97 -9.92 -27.11
N VAL A 10 7.05 -9.30 -27.61
CA VAL A 10 8.01 -8.58 -26.77
C VAL A 10 7.41 -7.27 -26.22
N GLY A 11 6.57 -6.59 -27.00
CA GLY A 11 5.90 -5.35 -26.57
C GLY A 11 4.92 -5.54 -25.40
N LEU A 12 4.32 -6.72 -25.25
CA LEU A 12 3.38 -7.03 -24.16
C LEU A 12 4.04 -7.19 -22.78
N VAL A 13 5.36 -7.44 -22.73
CA VAL A 13 6.10 -7.73 -21.49
C VAL A 13 6.55 -6.46 -20.77
N VAL A 14 6.59 -5.32 -21.47
CA VAL A 14 7.07 -4.04 -20.91
C VAL A 14 5.90 -3.24 -20.33
N ALA A 15 5.14 -3.86 -19.42
CA ALA A 15 4.22 -3.11 -18.57
C ALA A 15 5.01 -2.52 -17.38
N PRO A 16 4.96 -1.20 -17.12
CA PRO A 16 5.60 -0.63 -15.94
C PRO A 16 4.97 -1.22 -14.67
N GLN A 17 5.80 -1.84 -13.83
CA GLN A 17 5.36 -2.39 -12.55
C GLN A 17 4.99 -1.26 -11.58
N PRO A 18 3.91 -1.40 -10.80
CA PRO A 18 3.57 -0.41 -9.77
C PRO A 18 4.72 -0.33 -8.76
N ARG A 19 5.21 0.89 -8.51
CA ARG A 19 6.19 1.14 -7.46
C ARG A 19 5.45 1.47 -6.16
N PRO A 20 5.95 1.05 -4.99
CA PRO A 20 5.38 1.47 -3.73
C PRO A 20 5.50 2.99 -3.60
N CYS A 21 4.44 3.63 -3.12
CA CYS A 21 4.49 5.03 -2.72
C CYS A 21 5.14 5.18 -1.33
N THR A 22 5.64 6.37 -1.04
CA THR A 22 6.09 6.73 0.30
C THR A 22 4.90 7.25 1.09
N SER A 23 4.64 6.68 2.26
CA SER A 23 3.62 7.17 3.19
C SER A 23 4.05 8.51 3.83
N PRO A 24 3.08 9.37 4.22
CA PRO A 24 3.39 10.58 4.96
C PRO A 24 4.04 10.24 6.32
N SER A 25 5.05 11.00 6.72
CA SER A 25 5.75 10.79 8.00
C SER A 25 4.91 11.17 9.22
N GLN A 26 3.91 12.04 9.05
CA GLN A 26 3.00 12.48 10.11
C GLN A 26 1.58 12.54 9.59
N TRP A 27 0.63 12.00 10.35
CA TRP A 27 -0.80 12.05 10.02
C TRP A 27 -1.67 11.75 11.24
N GLU A 28 -2.94 12.15 11.15
CA GLU A 28 -3.98 11.87 12.14
C GLU A 28 -5.18 11.22 11.45
N ALA A 29 -5.77 10.18 12.06
CA ALA A 29 -6.95 9.52 11.51
C ALA A 29 -7.86 8.92 12.60
N ARG A 30 -9.00 8.40 12.16
CA ARG A 30 -9.80 7.45 12.95
C ARG A 30 -9.48 6.04 12.47
N ILE A 31 -9.22 5.13 13.39
CA ILE A 31 -8.92 3.73 13.09
C ILE A 31 -10.04 2.83 13.59
N ILE A 32 -10.24 1.73 12.87
CA ILE A 32 -11.08 0.61 13.26
C ILE A 32 -10.19 -0.62 13.24
N SER A 33 -9.95 -1.20 14.41
CA SER A 33 -9.11 -2.39 14.56
C SER A 33 -9.97 -3.59 14.94
N HIS A 34 -9.79 -4.70 14.22
CA HIS A 34 -10.49 -5.95 14.48
C HIS A 34 -9.53 -6.96 15.12
N ILE A 35 -9.78 -7.30 16.38
CA ILE A 35 -8.98 -8.26 17.14
C ILE A 35 -9.62 -9.64 16.96
N ASN A 36 -9.15 -10.37 15.94
CA ASN A 36 -9.73 -11.66 15.53
C ASN A 36 -9.81 -12.70 16.66
N ASN A 37 -8.83 -12.71 17.57
CA ASN A 37 -8.76 -13.69 18.65
C ASN A 37 -9.91 -13.52 19.67
N GLU A 38 -10.39 -12.29 19.84
CA GLU A 38 -11.42 -11.95 20.84
C GLU A 38 -12.76 -11.61 20.17
N ASN A 39 -12.80 -11.56 18.84
CA ASN A 39 -13.94 -11.09 18.04
C ASN A 39 -14.40 -9.68 18.47
N ILE A 40 -13.44 -8.80 18.80
CA ILE A 40 -13.67 -7.43 19.27
C ILE A 40 -13.32 -6.43 18.17
N THR A 41 -14.16 -5.42 18.01
CA THR A 41 -13.87 -4.24 17.18
C THR A 41 -13.58 -3.04 18.08
N VAL A 42 -12.41 -2.42 17.92
CA VAL A 42 -12.00 -1.22 18.64
C VAL A 42 -11.99 -0.05 17.67
N GLN A 43 -12.62 1.06 18.05
CA GLN A 43 -12.59 2.32 17.29
C GLN A 43 -11.86 3.38 18.09
N GLY A 44 -10.96 4.12 17.44
CA GLY A 44 -10.13 5.12 18.10
C GLY A 44 -9.70 6.24 17.18
N LYS A 45 -9.15 7.30 17.77
CA LYS A 45 -8.36 8.30 17.04
C LYS A 45 -6.88 7.90 17.16
N LEU A 46 -6.13 8.02 16.07
CA LEU A 46 -4.71 7.72 16.02
C LEU A 46 -3.95 8.94 15.50
N SER A 47 -2.91 9.33 16.22
CA SER A 47 -1.89 10.29 15.78
C SER A 47 -0.59 9.53 15.56
N TYR A 48 -0.07 9.55 14.34
CA TYR A 48 1.16 8.85 13.96
C TYR A 48 2.25 9.84 13.56
N ASP A 49 3.46 9.64 14.08
CA ASP A 49 4.61 10.48 13.79
C ASP A 49 5.91 9.66 13.77
N SER A 50 6.37 9.33 12.56
CA SER A 50 7.58 8.55 12.36
C SER A 50 8.87 9.36 12.53
N VAL A 51 8.79 10.69 12.49
CA VAL A 51 9.96 11.57 12.67
C VAL A 51 10.48 11.46 14.10
N TYR A 52 9.56 11.40 15.06
CA TYR A 52 9.87 11.29 16.48
C TYR A 52 9.54 9.91 17.07
N GLN A 53 9.21 8.93 16.23
CA GLN A 53 8.88 7.55 16.63
C GLN A 53 7.79 7.47 17.71
N ARG A 54 6.69 8.21 17.53
CA ARG A 54 5.58 8.27 18.49
C ARG A 54 4.23 7.98 17.86
N GLU A 55 3.37 7.34 18.62
CA GLU A 55 1.99 7.04 18.29
C GLU A 55 1.08 7.24 19.52
N ARG A 56 -0.14 7.74 19.31
CA ARG A 56 -1.13 8.00 20.37
C ARG A 56 -2.55 7.74 19.92
#